data_AF-K1U6K6-F1
#
_entry.id   AF-K1U6K6-F1
#
_cell.length_a   1.000
_cell.length_b   1.000
_cell.length_c   1.000
_cell.angle_alpha   90.00
_cell.angle_beta   90.00
_cell.angle_gamma   90.00
#
_symmetry.space_group_name_H-M   'P 1'
#
loop_
_entity.id
_entity.type
_entity.pdbx_description
1 polymer ?
#
loop_
_entity_poly.entity_id
_entity_poly.type
_entity_poly.pdbx_seq_one_letter_code
_entity_poly.pdbx_strand_id
1 'polypeptide(L)' 'MQMIAVRGGYHVADSHGYDYGTIGAGLRFMHLELDFSYLFAAKKCPWRNTYQVGVGLYF' A
#
# COMPACT_ATOMS: atom_id res chain seq x y z
N MET A 1 -15.58 10.42 13.22
CA MET A 1 -14.34 11.12 12.84
C MET A 1 -13.84 10.54 11.53
N GLN A 2 -13.81 11.33 10.46
CA GLN A 2 -13.23 10.90 9.18
C GLN A 2 -11.72 11.01 9.29
N MET A 3 -11.01 9.90 9.15
CA MET A 3 -9.55 9.88 9.17
C MET A 3 -9.03 9.44 7.81
N ILE A 4 -8.18 10.30 7.24
CA ILE A 4 -7.41 10.02 6.04
C ILE A 4 -6.00 9.67 6.52
N ALA A 5 -5.57 8.44 6.26
CA ALA A 5 -4.22 7.98 6.52
C ALA A 5 -3.49 7.91 5.19
N VAL A 6 -2.31 8.51 5.08
CA VAL A 6 -1.43 8.31 3.94
C VAL A 6 -0.21 7.55 4.44
N ARG A 7 0.11 6.44 3.78
CA ARG A 7 1.19 5.53 4.14
C ARG A 7 2.18 5.51 2.98
N GLY A 8 3.45 5.68 3.26
CA GLY A 8 4.51 5.57 2.26
C GLY A 8 5.65 4.78 2.87
N GLY A 9 6.12 3.77 2.15
CA GLY A 9 7.28 2.98 2.50
C GLY A 9 8.24 2.91 1.33
N TYR A 10 9.52 2.84 1.61
CA TYR A 10 10.50 2.47 0.60
C TYR A 10 11.31 1.32 1.19
N HIS A 11 11.54 0.29 0.39
CA HIS A 11 12.35 -0.84 0.78
C HIS A 11 13.49 -0.96 -0.23
N VAL A 12 14.71 -0.79 0.27
CA VAL A 12 15.94 -1.01 -0.50
C VAL A 12 16.48 -2.37 -0.09
N ALA A 13 16.65 -3.25 -1.05
CA ALA A 13 17.14 -4.59 -0.78
C ALA A 13 18.58 -4.72 -1.30
N ASP A 14 19.48 -5.30 -0.49
CA ASP A 14 20.89 -5.39 -0.84
C ASP A 14 21.17 -6.57 -1.79
N SER A 15 21.98 -6.27 -2.83
CA SER A 15 22.65 -7.08 -3.88
C SER A 15 21.89 -8.20 -4.63
N HIS A 16 20.86 -8.82 -4.06
CA HIS A 16 20.05 -9.87 -4.69
C HIS A 16 18.53 -9.68 -4.51
N GLY A 17 18.10 -8.64 -3.79
CA GLY A 17 16.69 -8.29 -3.63
C GLY A 17 16.23 -7.24 -4.63
N TYR A 18 14.92 -7.04 -4.70
CA TYR A 18 14.32 -6.02 -5.55
C TYR A 18 13.99 -4.80 -4.74
N ASP A 19 14.43 -3.63 -5.20
CA ASP A 19 13.98 -2.36 -4.62
C ASP A 19 12.51 -2.16 -4.93
N TYR A 20 11.70 -1.85 -3.91
CA TYR A 20 10.31 -1.51 -4.11
C TYR A 20 9.89 -0.36 -3.21
N GLY A 21 9.22 0.62 -3.82
CA GLY A 21 8.45 1.62 -3.12
C GLY A 21 7.05 1.09 -2.84
N THR A 22 6.45 1.52 -1.74
CA THR A 22 5.03 1.31 -1.45
C THR A 22 4.41 2.65 -1.14
N ILE A 23 3.27 2.94 -1.73
CA ILE A 23 2.45 4.10 -1.36
C ILE A 23 1.06 3.57 -1.05
N GLY A 24 0.38 4.12 -0.06
CA GLY A 24 -0.96 3.73 0.31
C GLY A 24 -1.74 4.88 0.89
N ALA A 25 -3.06 4.80 0.79
CA ALA A 25 -4.01 5.73 1.35
C ALA A 25 -5.15 4.94 2.00
N GLY A 26 -5.33 5.13 3.29
CA GLY A 26 -6.44 4.60 4.08
C GLY A 26 -7.50 5.67 4.32
N LEU A 27 -8.76 5.36 4.08
CA LEU A 27 -9.92 6.18 4.37
C LEU A 27 -10.78 5.44 5.39
N ARG A 28 -10.88 5.97 6.61
CA ARG A 28 -11.81 5.47 7.63
C ARG A 28 -13.03 6.39 7.70
N PHE A 29 -14.18 5.83 7.40
CA PHE A 29 -15.47 6.47 7.47
C PHE A 29 -16.43 5.67 8.35
N MET A 30 -16.49 6.05 9.64
CA MET A 30 -17.42 5.51 10.65
C MET A 30 -17.25 3.99 10.91
N HIS A 31 -17.82 3.15 10.05
CA HIS A 31 -17.80 1.68 10.10
C HIS A 31 -17.07 1.06 8.89
N LEU A 32 -16.74 1.88 7.88
CA LEU A 32 -16.06 1.44 6.66
C LEU A 32 -14.61 1.90 6.69
N GLU A 33 -13.68 0.98 6.49
CA GLU A 33 -12.27 1.24 6.30
C GLU A 33 -11.88 0.83 4.89
N LEU A 34 -11.45 1.78 4.08
CA LEU A 34 -10.92 1.53 2.74
C LEU A 34 -9.42 1.74 2.79
N ASP A 35 -8.61 0.70 2.60
CA ASP A 35 -7.15 0.82 2.51
C ASP A 35 -6.72 0.55 1.07
N PHE A 36 -6.16 1.56 0.43
CA PHE A 36 -5.55 1.45 -0.89
C PHE A 36 -4.04 1.38 -0.69
N SER A 37 -3.40 0.34 -1.20
CA SER A 37 -1.94 0.18 -1.13
C SER A 37 -1.42 -0.15 -2.52
N TYR A 38 -0.34 0.49 -2.93
CA TYR A 38 0.23 0.41 -4.26
C TYR A 38 1.72 0.14 -4.16
N LEU A 39 2.14 -0.98 -4.76
CA LEU A 39 3.51 -1.44 -4.74
C LEU A 39 4.24 -1.04 -6.03
N PHE A 40 5.15 -0.08 -5.91
CA PHE A 40 6.04 0.37 -6.96
C PHE A 40 7.37 -0.41 -6.93
N ALA A 41 7.36 -1.64 -7.43
CA ALA A 41 8.59 -2.44 -7.51
C ALA A 41 9.46 -2.08 -8.74
N ALA A 42 10.78 -2.13 -8.57
CA ALA A 42 11.76 -1.93 -9.64
C ALA A 42 11.62 -2.99 -10.74
N LYS A 43 12.06 -2.65 -11.96
CA LYS A 43 11.82 -3.31 -13.27
C LYS A 43 11.92 -4.85 -13.37
N LYS A 44 12.46 -5.56 -12.37
CA LYS A 44 12.64 -7.03 -12.39
C LYS A 44 11.66 -7.83 -11.49
N CYS A 45 10.77 -7.19 -10.73
CA CYS A 45 9.76 -7.89 -9.93
C CYS A 45 8.52 -8.28 -10.76
N PRO A 46 8.04 -9.54 -10.70
CA PRO A 46 6.75 -9.92 -11.30
C PRO A 46 5.53 -9.28 -10.60
N TRP A 47 5.72 -8.70 -9.41
CA TRP A 47 4.67 -8.01 -8.63
C TRP A 47 4.76 -6.47 -8.77
N ARG A 48 5.46 -6.01 -9.81
CA ARG A 48 5.52 -4.61 -10.17
C ARG A 48 4.11 -4.12 -10.52
N ASN A 49 3.72 -2.97 -9.98
CA ASN A 49 2.42 -2.35 -10.25
C ASN A 49 1.22 -3.07 -9.61
N THR A 50 1.44 -3.82 -8.53
CA THR A 50 0.34 -4.43 -7.77
C THR A 50 -0.44 -3.37 -7.02
N TYR A 51 -1.74 -3.27 -7.33
CA TYR A 51 -2.71 -2.51 -6.58
C TYR A 51 -3.39 -3.46 -5.58
N GLN A 52 -3.27 -3.14 -4.30
CA GLN A 52 -4.05 -3.75 -3.24
C GLN A 52 -5.15 -2.78 -2.82
N VAL A 53 -6.37 -3.30 -2.75
CA VAL A 53 -7.53 -2.59 -2.22
C VAL A 53 -8.12 -3.48 -1.15
N GLY A 54 -8.14 -2.97 0.08
CA GLY A 54 -8.76 -3.58 1.24
C GLY A 54 -10.04 -2.82 1.61
N VAL A 55 -11.09 -3.56 1.90
CA VAL A 55 -12.34 -3.02 2.45
C VAL A 55 -12.59 -3.74 3.78
N GLY A 56 -12.50 -2.99 4.88
CA GLY A 56 -12.84 -3.41 6.22
C GLY A 56 -14.20 -2.86 6.63
N LEU A 57 -15.03 -3.71 7.23
CA LEU A 57 -16.23 -3.30 7.94
C LEU A 57 -16.02 -3.57 9.42
N TYR A 58 -16.17 -2.53 10.24
CA TYR A 58 -16.13 -2.59 11.69
C TYR A 58 -17.56 -2.48 12.22
N PHE A 59 -17.95 -3.42 13.08
CA PHE A 59 -19.27 -3.51 13.72
C PHE A 59 -19.14 -3.25 15.22
#